data_AF-A0A519RPV1-F1
#
_entry.id   AF-A0A519RPV1-F1
#
_cell.length_a   1.000
_cell.length_b   1.000
_cell.length_c   1.000
_cell.angle_alpha   90.00
_cell.angle_beta   90.00
_cell.angle_gamma   90.00
#
_symmetry.space_group_name_H-M   'P 1'
#
loop_
_entity.id
_entity.type
_entity.pdbx_description
1 polymer ?
#
loop_
_entity_poly.entity_id
_entity_poly.type
_entity_poly.pdbx_seq_one_letter_code
_entity_poly.pdbx_strand_id
1 'polypeptide(L)'
;YSHRLKIEHRYRVEQRWLTFRDGSTEFRQRFRYRFNGFLPLNHKAIVPGTLFLSAYDEIFLNPKGPVFERNRVYGGVGYQFDKHVILQAGYVSQANYNYTAAQGQFVLQNTAAKNNVVLSLTYKLLHKNAPQPTEKLPSQQD
;
A
#
# COMPACT_ATOMS: atom_id res chain seq x y z
N TYR A 1 22.31 -3.01 -15.88
CA TYR A 1 22.09 -1.66 -15.33
C TYR A 1 20.86 -1.54 -14.39
N SER A 2 20.06 -2.59 -14.15
CA SER A 2 18.75 -2.51 -13.47
C SER A 2 18.63 -3.39 -12.21
N HIS A 3 19.65 -3.45 -11.34
CA HIS A 3 19.62 -4.29 -10.12
C HIS A 3 19.34 -3.51 -8.82
N ARG A 4 18.84 -2.27 -8.92
CA ARG A 4 18.59 -1.39 -7.76
C ARG A 4 17.11 -1.29 -7.38
N LEU A 5 16.21 -1.66 -8.30
CA LEU A 5 14.77 -1.62 -8.07
C LEU A 5 14.37 -2.81 -7.20
N LYS A 6 13.82 -2.52 -6.03
CA LYS A 6 13.21 -3.54 -5.19
C LYS A 6 11.71 -3.50 -5.36
N ILE A 7 11.12 -4.65 -5.58
CA ILE A 7 9.69 -4.81 -5.80
C ILE A 7 9.14 -5.70 -4.70
N GLU A 8 8.04 -5.29 -4.09
CA GLU A 8 7.26 -6.10 -3.15
C GLU A 8 5.83 -6.18 -3.70
N HIS A 9 5.28 -7.38 -3.76
CA HIS A 9 3.86 -7.58 -3.99
C HIS A 9 3.22 -8.26 -2.79
N ARG A 10 1.99 -7.90 -2.48
CA ARG A 10 1.24 -8.43 -1.35
C ARG A 10 -0.20 -8.71 -1.77
N TYR A 11 -0.61 -9.97 -1.61
CA TYR A 11 -1.99 -10.40 -1.77
C TYR A 11 -2.61 -10.55 -0.38
N ARG A 12 -3.82 -10.03 -0.19
CA ARG A 12 -4.59 -10.22 1.04
C ARG A 12 -6.03 -10.56 0.67
N VAL A 13 -6.52 -11.67 1.22
CA VAL A 13 -7.93 -12.06 1.15
C VAL A 13 -8.54 -11.80 2.52
N GLU A 14 -9.60 -11.02 2.57
CA GLU A 14 -10.30 -10.66 3.79
C GLU A 14 -11.73 -11.18 3.72
N GLN A 15 -12.14 -11.91 4.76
CA GLN A 15 -13.51 -12.36 4.95
C GLN A 15 -14.08 -11.64 6.17
N ARG A 16 -15.22 -10.98 5.99
CA ARG A 16 -15.90 -10.24 7.06
C ARG A 16 -17.30 -10.79 7.25
N TRP A 17 -17.63 -11.06 8.50
CA TRP A 17 -18.98 -11.35 8.95
C TRP A 17 -19.45 -10.14 9.74
N LEU A 18 -20.42 -9.42 9.20
CA LEU A 18 -21.00 -8.24 9.83
C LEU A 18 -22.37 -8.63 10.34
N THR A 19 -22.55 -8.63 11.66
CA THR A 19 -23.85 -8.79 12.29
C THR A 19 -24.44 -7.40 12.54
N PHE A 20 -25.58 -7.13 11.93
CA PHE A 20 -26.29 -5.87 12.10
C PHE A 20 -27.24 -5.93 13.29
N ARG A 21 -27.67 -4.76 13.75
CA ARG A 21 -28.52 -4.59 14.94
C ARG A 21 -29.92 -5.21 14.76
N ASP A 22 -30.32 -5.47 13.52
CA ASP A 22 -31.56 -6.15 13.13
C ASP A 22 -31.45 -7.69 13.14
N GLY A 23 -30.29 -8.25 13.52
CA GLY A 23 -30.05 -9.69 13.54
C GLY A 23 -29.64 -10.28 12.19
N SER A 24 -29.58 -9.47 11.13
CA SER A 24 -29.07 -9.92 9.84
C SER A 24 -27.54 -10.09 9.88
N THR A 25 -27.03 -11.11 9.19
CA THR A 25 -25.58 -11.34 9.04
C THR A 25 -25.20 -11.18 7.57
N GLU A 26 -24.41 -10.15 7.25
CA GLU A 26 -23.87 -9.96 5.92
C GLU A 26 -22.45 -10.53 5.84
N PHE A 27 -22.25 -11.46 4.90
CA PHE A 27 -20.94 -11.95 4.54
C PHE A 27 -20.36 -11.16 3.38
N ARG A 28 -19.21 -10.52 3.61
CA ARG A 28 -18.48 -9.74 2.62
C ARG A 28 -17.07 -10.28 2.44
N GLN A 29 -16.66 -10.48 1.20
CA GLN A 29 -15.29 -10.85 0.84
C GLN A 29 -14.61 -9.68 0.16
N ARG A 30 -13.31 -9.48 0.43
CA ARG A 30 -12.53 -8.43 -0.20
C ARG A 30 -11.14 -8.95 -0.53
N PHE A 31 -10.76 -8.80 -1.79
CA PHE A 31 -9.42 -9.11 -2.28
C PHE A 31 -8.65 -7.80 -2.40
N ARG A 32 -7.43 -7.79 -1.88
CA ARG A 32 -6.53 -6.64 -1.95
C ARG A 32 -5.23 -7.09 -2.57
N TYR A 33 -4.81 -6.40 -3.62
CA TYR A 33 -3.51 -6.58 -4.23
C TYR A 33 -2.73 -5.29 -4.13
N ARG A 34 -1.57 -5.32 -3.48
CA ARG A 34 -0.65 -4.20 -3.36
C ARG A 34 0.66 -4.52 -4.07
N PHE A 35 1.08 -3.62 -4.95
CA PHE A 35 2.35 -3.67 -5.64
C PHE A 35 3.18 -2.45 -5.25
N ASN A 36 4.26 -2.67 -4.50
CA ASN A 36 5.18 -1.65 -4.02
C ASN A 36 6.50 -1.73 -4.80
N GLY A 37 7.04 -0.57 -5.15
CA GLY A 37 8.39 -0.41 -5.68
C GLY A 37 9.20 0.54 -4.80
N PHE A 38 10.46 0.18 -4.55
CA PHE A 38 11.43 1.03 -3.88
C PHE A 38 12.67 1.18 -4.75
N LEU A 39 13.06 2.42 -5.02
CA LEU A 39 14.23 2.76 -5.84
C LEU A 39 15.20 3.62 -5.03
N PRO A 40 16.36 3.09 -4.60
CA PRO A 40 17.40 3.90 -3.99
C PRO A 40 18.07 4.77 -5.09
N LEU A 41 18.15 6.08 -4.83
CA LEU A 41 18.71 7.06 -5.77
C LEU A 41 20.23 7.17 -5.61
N ASN A 42 20.68 7.32 -4.36
CA ASN A 42 22.09 7.62 -4.07
C ASN A 42 22.97 6.37 -3.88
N HIS A 43 22.37 5.24 -3.53
CA HIS A 43 23.09 4.00 -3.26
C HIS A 43 22.55 2.84 -4.10
N LYS A 44 23.30 1.73 -4.14
CA LYS A 44 22.85 0.49 -4.81
C LYS A 44 21.78 -0.25 -4.00
N ALA A 45 21.74 -0.02 -2.68
CA ALA A 45 20.84 -0.62 -1.72
C ALA A 45 20.33 0.45 -0.75
N ILE A 46 19.24 0.18 -0.04
CA ILE A 46 18.69 1.08 0.99
C ILE A 46 19.50 0.86 2.28
N VAL A 47 20.53 1.69 2.46
CA VAL A 47 21.47 1.69 3.60
C VAL A 47 21.37 3.03 4.35
N PRO A 48 21.96 3.15 5.57
CA PRO A 48 22.08 4.45 6.23
C PRO A 48 22.65 5.53 5.30
N GLY A 49 22.00 6.69 5.26
CA GLY A 49 22.30 7.79 4.33
C GLY A 49 21.60 7.69 2.96
N THR A 50 20.72 6.70 2.74
CA THR A 50 20.11 6.51 1.41
C THR A 50 18.80 7.26 1.26
N LEU A 51 18.75 8.12 0.24
CA LEU A 51 17.52 8.64 -0.34
C LEU A 51 16.93 7.59 -1.29
N PHE A 52 15.66 7.23 -1.09
CA PHE A 52 14.92 6.29 -1.92
C PHE A 52 13.57 6.87 -2.34
N LEU A 53 13.09 6.46 -3.50
CA LEU A 53 11.71 6.66 -3.93
C LEU A 53 10.90 5.44 -3.53
N SER A 54 9.68 5.66 -3.06
CA SER A 54 8.70 4.62 -2.80
C SER A 54 7.43 4.94 -3.60
N ALA A 55 6.96 3.97 -4.37
CA ALA A 55 5.69 4.07 -5.04
C ALA A 55 4.93 2.77 -4.79
N TYR A 56 3.62 2.87 -4.64
CA TYR A 56 2.80 1.67 -4.64
C TYR A 56 1.47 1.88 -5.32
N ASP A 57 0.92 0.78 -5.82
CA ASP A 57 -0.44 0.71 -6.30
C ASP A 57 -1.17 -0.39 -5.53
N GLU A 58 -2.33 -0.07 -4.96
CA GLU A 58 -3.18 -1.00 -4.24
C GLU A 58 -4.59 -1.02 -4.84
N ILE A 59 -4.95 -2.18 -5.37
CA ILE A 59 -6.25 -2.45 -5.99
C ILE A 59 -7.10 -3.24 -5.00
N PHE A 60 -8.37 -2.84 -4.88
CA PHE A 60 -9.37 -3.50 -4.04
C PHE A 60 -10.46 -4.07 -4.93
N LEU A 61 -10.63 -5.39 -4.86
CA LEU A 61 -11.59 -6.15 -5.61
C LEU A 61 -12.63 -6.78 -4.67
N ASN A 62 -13.89 -6.80 -5.09
CA ASN A 62 -14.98 -7.40 -4.33
C ASN A 62 -15.80 -8.36 -5.23
N PRO A 63 -15.98 -9.64 -4.85
CA PRO A 63 -16.72 -10.60 -5.69
C PRO A 63 -18.23 -10.39 -5.73
N LYS A 64 -18.82 -9.75 -4.70
CA LYS A 64 -20.29 -9.67 -4.53
C LYS A 64 -20.94 -8.40 -5.12
N GLY A 65 -20.16 -7.38 -5.44
CA GLY A 65 -20.58 -6.06 -5.95
C GLY A 65 -19.32 -5.28 -6.37
N PRO A 66 -19.44 -4.14 -7.09
CA PRO A 66 -18.48 -3.67 -8.10
C PRO A 66 -17.11 -4.36 -8.05
N VAL A 67 -16.83 -5.23 -9.02
CA VAL A 67 -15.61 -6.06 -9.04
C VAL A 67 -14.36 -5.22 -8.79
N PHE A 68 -14.34 -3.98 -9.27
CA PHE A 68 -13.40 -2.94 -8.88
C PHE A 68 -14.06 -1.94 -7.93
N GLU A 69 -13.67 -1.98 -6.66
CA GLU A 69 -14.21 -1.07 -5.63
C GLU A 69 -13.34 0.18 -5.52
N ARG A 70 -12.01 0.01 -5.59
CA ARG A 70 -11.06 1.07 -5.28
C ARG A 70 -9.67 0.83 -5.85
N ASN A 71 -9.00 1.92 -6.20
CA ASN A 71 -7.59 1.95 -6.52
C ASN A 71 -6.90 3.02 -5.65
N ARG A 72 -5.74 2.70 -5.10
CA ARG A 72 -4.95 3.59 -4.25
C ARG A 72 -3.51 3.61 -4.75
N VAL A 73 -3.12 4.72 -5.34
CA VAL A 73 -1.76 4.97 -5.80
C VAL A 73 -1.05 5.87 -4.81
N TYR A 74 0.14 5.48 -4.41
CA TYR A 74 1.04 6.27 -3.59
C TYR A 74 2.34 6.53 -4.33
N GLY A 75 2.84 7.74 -4.20
CA GLY A 75 4.18 8.13 -4.62
C GLY A 75 4.81 8.99 -3.54
N GLY A 76 6.04 8.66 -3.16
CA GLY A 76 6.76 9.32 -2.10
C GLY A 76 8.26 9.18 -2.20
N VAL A 77 8.92 9.95 -1.36
CA VAL A 77 10.36 9.90 -1.14
C VAL A 77 10.59 9.50 0.32
N GLY A 78 11.65 8.75 0.55
CA GLY A 78 12.08 8.36 1.87
C GLY A 78 13.57 8.52 2.04
N TYR A 79 13.98 8.80 3.26
CA TYR A 79 15.37 8.90 3.63
C TYR A 79 15.64 7.99 4.82
N GLN A 80 16.60 7.08 4.65
CA GLN A 80 17.10 6.29 5.75
C GLN A 80 18.25 7.05 6.41
N PHE A 81 17.98 7.67 7.55
CA PHE A 81 19.02 8.37 8.33
C PHE A 81 20.05 7.38 8.85
N ASP A 82 19.56 6.32 9.52
CA ASP A 82 20.40 5.34 10.20
C ASP A 82 19.83 3.93 10.06
N LYS A 83 20.49 2.94 10.68
CA LYS A 83 19.95 1.58 10.78
C LYS A 83 18.62 1.53 11.56
N HIS A 84 18.35 2.55 12.37
CA HIS A 84 17.17 2.63 13.23
C HIS A 84 16.08 3.54 12.65
N VAL A 85 16.44 4.70 12.07
CA VAL A 85 15.45 5.72 11.70
C VAL A 85 15.27 5.77 10.19
N ILE A 86 14.01 5.69 9.76
CA ILE A 86 13.59 5.90 8.38
C ILE A 86 12.46 6.93 8.38
N LEU A 87 12.58 7.94 7.54
CA LEU A 87 11.54 8.94 7.32
C LEU A 87 11.01 8.81 5.89
N GLN A 88 9.70 8.93 5.71
CA GLN A 88 9.04 8.89 4.42
C GLN A 88 8.00 9.99 4.34
N ALA A 89 7.94 10.66 3.20
CA ALA A 89 6.95 11.66 2.87
C ALA A 89 6.41 11.37 1.48
N GLY A 90 5.10 11.45 1.29
CA GLY A 90 4.51 11.22 -0.01
C GLY A 90 3.05 11.57 -0.08
N TYR A 91 2.46 11.21 -1.20
CA TYR A 91 1.08 11.51 -1.52
C TYR A 91 0.36 10.25 -1.94
N VAL A 92 -0.86 10.09 -1.45
CA VAL A 92 -1.77 8.98 -1.77
C VAL A 92 -2.96 9.55 -2.51
N SER A 93 -3.15 9.13 -3.75
CA SER A 93 -4.38 9.30 -4.49
C SER A 93 -5.22 8.03 -4.38
N GLN A 94 -6.49 8.18 -4.01
CA GLN A 94 -7.44 7.09 -3.88
C GLN A 94 -8.64 7.36 -4.78
N ALA A 95 -8.77 6.58 -5.85
CA ALA A 95 -9.94 6.58 -6.72
C ALA A 95 -10.93 5.49 -6.28
N ASN A 96 -12.18 5.87 -6.07
CA ASN A 96 -13.25 4.92 -5.73
C ASN A 96 -14.16 4.74 -6.96
N TYR A 97 -14.47 3.49 -7.28
CA TYR A 97 -15.30 3.13 -8.42
C TYR A 97 -16.62 2.56 -7.91
N ASN A 98 -17.73 3.09 -8.43
CA ASN A 98 -19.05 2.57 -8.17
C ASN A 98 -19.61 1.95 -9.45
N TYR A 99 -20.35 0.85 -9.31
CA TYR A 99 -21.11 0.28 -10.41
C TYR A 99 -22.54 0.82 -10.34
N THR A 100 -22.89 1.72 -11.25
CA THR A 100 -24.29 2.16 -11.41
C THR A 100 -25.00 1.20 -12.35
N ALA A 101 -25.82 0.31 -11.79
CA ALA A 101 -26.54 -0.73 -12.54
C ALA A 101 -27.65 -0.21 -13.47
N ALA A 102 -27.86 1.11 -13.58
CA ALA A 102 -29.02 1.68 -14.26
C ALA A 102 -29.02 1.50 -15.79
N GLN A 103 -27.90 1.17 -16.45
CA GLN A 103 -27.83 1.23 -17.92
C GLN A 103 -26.93 0.16 -18.58
N GLY A 104 -26.60 -0.95 -17.90
CA GLY A 104 -25.85 -2.06 -18.52
C GLY A 104 -24.47 -1.71 -19.10
N GLN A 105 -23.96 -0.50 -18.85
CA GLN A 105 -22.66 -0.03 -19.28
C GLN A 105 -21.67 -0.08 -18.11
N PHE A 106 -20.51 -0.71 -18.35
CA PHE A 106 -19.38 -0.64 -17.44
C PHE A 106 -18.75 0.75 -17.54
N VAL A 107 -19.29 1.71 -16.79
CA VAL A 107 -18.70 3.05 -16.70
C VAL A 107 -17.75 3.05 -15.50
N LEU A 108 -16.46 3.24 -15.75
CA LEU A 108 -15.47 3.56 -14.72
C LEU A 108 -15.76 4.98 -14.19
N GLN A 109 -16.81 5.12 -13.37
CA GLN A 109 -17.20 6.41 -12.84
C GLN A 109 -16.33 6.73 -11.61
N ASN A 110 -15.28 7.52 -11.83
CA ASN A 110 -14.45 8.09 -10.76
C ASN A 110 -15.32 9.03 -9.91
N THR A 111 -15.95 8.48 -8.87
CA THR A 111 -16.99 9.19 -8.11
C THR A 111 -16.38 10.06 -7.00
N ALA A 112 -15.15 9.76 -6.57
CA ALA A 112 -14.41 10.59 -5.63
C ALA A 112 -12.93 10.20 -5.62
N ALA A 113 -12.07 11.07 -6.14
CA ALA A 113 -10.64 11.01 -5.91
C ALA A 113 -10.34 11.68 -4.56
N LYS A 114 -9.84 10.90 -3.60
CA LYS A 114 -9.36 11.42 -2.31
C LYS A 114 -7.85 11.48 -2.33
N ASN A 115 -7.34 12.64 -1.94
CA ASN A 115 -5.95 12.98 -2.01
C ASN A 115 -5.43 13.18 -0.59
N ASN A 116 -4.43 12.41 -0.17
CA ASN A 116 -3.90 12.45 1.19
C ASN A 116 -2.39 12.66 1.13
N VAL A 117 -1.89 13.48 2.05
CA VAL A 117 -0.44 13.58 2.30
C VAL A 117 -0.09 12.62 3.41
N VAL A 118 0.99 11.85 3.23
CA VAL A 118 1.47 10.87 4.19
C VAL A 118 2.86 11.25 4.63
N LEU A 119 3.03 11.38 5.95
CA LEU A 119 4.32 11.50 6.63
C LEU A 119 4.45 10.29 7.56
N SER A 120 5.53 9.54 7.41
CA SER A 120 5.80 8.32 8.17
C SER A 120 7.19 8.39 8.77
N LEU A 121 7.27 8.21 10.09
CA LEU A 121 8.51 8.01 10.82
C LEU A 121 8.55 6.57 11.33
N THR A 122 9.56 5.81 10.91
CA THR A 122 9.75 4.43 11.32
C THR A 122 11.02 4.31 12.14
N TYR A 123 10.89 3.78 13.37
CA TYR A 123 12.01 3.48 14.24
C TYR A 123 12.14 1.96 14.43
N LYS A 124 13.29 1.40 14.03
CA LYS A 124 13.60 -0.03 14.14
C LYS A 124 14.33 -0.30 15.45
N LEU A 125 13.74 -1.10 16.33
CA LEU A 125 14.39 -1.59 17.54
C LEU A 125 15.27 -2.81 17.20
N LEU A 126 16.59 -2.62 17.19
CA LEU A 126 17.56 -3.70 16.98
C LEU A 126 17.96 -4.30 18.34
N HIS A 127 17.77 -5.60 18.52
CA HIS A 127 18.27 -6.31 19.70
C HIS A 127 19.77 -6.61 19.55
N LYS A 128 20.54 -6.46 20.64
CA LYS A 128 22.01 -6.63 20.68
C LYS A 128 22.53 -7.96 20.09
N ASN A 129 21.72 -9.03 20.13
CA ASN A 129 22.07 -10.37 19.64
C ASN A 129 21.28 -10.78 18.37
N ALA A 130 20.61 -9.83 17.70
CA ALA A 130 19.94 -10.15 16.45
C ALA A 130 21.00 -10.40 15.35
N PRO A 131 20.95 -11.52 14.60
CA PRO A 131 21.77 -11.69 13.41
C PRO A 131 21.55 -10.49 12.48
N GLN A 132 22.62 -10.03 11.82
CA GLN A 132 22.62 -8.85 10.95
C GLN A 132 21.34 -8.84 10.09
N PRO A 133 20.56 -7.74 10.10
CA PRO A 133 19.27 -7.74 9.43
C PRO A 133 19.50 -8.02 7.96
N THR A 134 19.08 -9.21 7.53
CA THR A 134 18.89 -9.51 6.11
C THR A 134 18.03 -8.39 5.55
N GLU A 135 18.41 -7.88 4.39
CA GLU A 135 17.92 -6.64 3.79
C GLU A 135 16.38 -6.60 3.65
N LYS A 136 15.67 -6.24 4.74
CA LYS A 136 14.20 -6.20 4.76
C LYS A 136 13.72 -4.80 4.42
N LEU A 137 12.90 -4.75 3.37
CA LEU A 137 12.23 -3.55 2.89
C LEU A 137 11.46 -2.86 4.02
N PRO A 138 11.43 -1.51 4.03
CA PRO A 138 10.52 -0.79 4.90
C PRO A 138 9.08 -1.11 4.46
N SER A 139 8.38 -1.95 5.22
CA SER A 139 6.95 -2.13 5.06
C SER A 139 6.23 -1.08 5.92
N GLN A 140 5.35 -0.29 5.30
CA GLN A 140 4.41 0.51 6.10
C GLN A 140 3.43 -0.44 6.81
N GLN A 141 3.17 -0.17 8.09
CA GLN A 141 2.08 -0.79 8.82
C GLN A 141 0.76 -0.15 8.37
N ASP A 142 -0.26 -1.00 8.16
CA ASP A 142 -1.61 -0.61 7.69
C ASP A 142 -2.31 0.28 8.72
#